data_AF-A0A1B2YPE7-F1
#
_entry.id   AF-A0A1B2YPE7-F1
#
_cell.length_a   1.000
_cell.length_b   1.000
_cell.length_c   1.000
_cell.angle_alpha   90.00
_cell.angle_beta   90.00
_cell.angle_gamma   90.00
#
_symmetry.space_group_name_H-M   'P 1'
#
loop_
_entity.id
_entity.type
_entity.pdbx_description
1 polymer ?
#
loop_
_entity_poly.entity_id
_entity_poly.type
_entity_poly.pdbx_seq_one_letter_code
_entity_poly.pdbx_strand_id
1 'polypeptide(L)'
;MMKQPELGQKILELRQQKGLTQEELVAQCNISVRTIQRIEAGETMPRVYTIKTILSALDRDLDDLQEDTIFEAKVKKAMLFEIDESKDVSYLFKQLHIGWVAGILSMIVFIFQIFDTYHYETENVYFAGDTGFRLLALFAIVFFIFHMRAFILIGNLFKASILKAAALVFITVEIIANLITIIDVHGTYISDIAYGIITSVLYGVAFLVFGYSLYKLKGLGALSQGTGIGYIILGVFFCTIILAIVALPLSIVAQVFNILIILKAIDMIKKQVG
;
A
#
# COMPACT_ATOMS: atom_id res chain seq x y z
N MET A 1 -18.13 24.85 -5.00
CA MET A 1 -18.53 24.54 -3.60
C MET A 1 -18.96 23.08 -3.57
N MET A 2 -18.38 22.27 -2.67
CA MET A 2 -18.73 20.85 -2.52
C MET A 2 -20.23 20.67 -2.29
N LYS A 3 -20.80 19.58 -2.81
CA LYS A 3 -22.21 19.23 -2.62
C LYS A 3 -22.34 18.13 -1.56
N GLN A 4 -23.55 17.85 -1.11
CA GLN A 4 -23.80 16.64 -0.33
C GLN A 4 -23.78 15.42 -1.25
N PRO A 5 -23.24 14.27 -0.80
CA PRO A 5 -22.79 13.97 0.56
C PRO A 5 -21.32 14.34 0.87
N GLU A 6 -20.54 14.79 -0.11
CA GLU A 6 -19.08 15.02 0.01
C GLU A 6 -18.73 16.07 1.08
N LEU A 7 -19.51 17.16 1.15
CA LEU A 7 -19.36 18.18 2.18
C LEU A 7 -19.55 17.61 3.59
N GLY A 8 -20.57 16.78 3.78
CA GLY A 8 -20.86 16.11 5.05
C GLY A 8 -19.74 15.19 5.50
N GLN A 9 -19.24 14.36 4.58
CA GLN A 9 -18.10 13.47 4.84
C GLN A 9 -16.85 14.27 5.20
N LYS A 10 -16.60 15.39 4.52
CA LYS A 10 -15.42 16.22 4.81
C LYS A 10 -15.49 16.86 6.19
N ILE A 11 -16.66 17.34 6.60
CA ILE A 11 -16.89 17.89 7.95
C ILE A 11 -16.68 16.80 9.01
N LEU A 12 -17.20 15.60 8.76
CA LEU A 12 -17.02 14.44 9.65
C LEU A 12 -15.54 14.09 9.82
N GLU A 13 -14.78 14.01 8.73
CA GLU A 13 -13.34 13.73 8.77
C GLU A 13 -12.56 14.78 9.55
N LEU A 14 -12.81 16.07 9.28
CA LEU A 14 -12.14 17.18 9.97
C LEU A 14 -12.46 17.18 11.47
N ARG A 15 -13.70 16.86 11.84
CA ARG A 15 -14.11 16.72 13.25
C ARG A 15 -13.35 15.58 13.93
N GLN A 16 -13.25 14.43 13.29
CA GLN A 16 -12.53 13.27 13.82
C GLN A 16 -11.02 13.52 13.94
N GLN A 17 -10.42 14.23 12.98
CA GLN A 17 -9.00 14.62 13.04
C GLN A 17 -8.71 15.55 14.22
N LYS A 18 -9.66 16.41 14.59
CA LYS A 18 -9.56 17.28 15.77
C LYS A 18 -9.92 16.54 17.09
N GLY A 19 -10.29 15.26 17.00
CA GLY A 19 -10.64 14.44 18.17
C GLY A 19 -11.96 14.83 18.84
N LEU A 20 -12.83 15.57 18.15
CA LEU A 20 -14.08 16.10 18.72
C LEU A 20 -15.25 15.13 18.53
N THR A 21 -16.10 15.03 19.54
CA THR A 21 -17.47 14.48 19.44
C THR A 21 -18.41 15.46 18.70
N GLN A 22 -19.59 15.00 18.31
CA GLN A 22 -20.58 15.88 17.65
C GLN A 22 -21.03 16.99 18.62
N GLU A 23 -21.20 16.66 19.90
CA GLU A 23 -21.57 17.56 20.98
C GLU A 23 -20.50 18.64 21.22
N GLU A 24 -19.22 18.27 21.17
CA GLU A 24 -18.11 19.21 21.33
C GLU A 24 -17.96 20.15 20.13
N LEU A 25 -18.20 19.66 18.91
CA LEU A 25 -18.23 20.53 17.73
C LEU A 25 -19.41 21.50 17.83
N VAL A 26 -20.59 21.02 18.25
CA VAL A 26 -21.81 21.82 18.44
C VAL A 26 -21.59 22.95 19.44
N ALA A 27 -20.90 22.68 20.56
CA ALA A 27 -20.55 23.69 21.55
C ALA A 27 -19.68 24.82 20.98
N GLN A 28 -18.86 24.53 19.97
CA GLN A 28 -17.95 25.50 19.35
C GLN A 28 -18.58 26.26 18.18
N CYS A 29 -19.49 25.63 17.42
CA CYS A 29 -20.11 26.26 16.24
C CYS A 29 -21.55 26.75 16.46
N ASN A 30 -22.15 26.50 17.63
CA ASN A 30 -23.51 26.91 18.00
C ASN A 30 -24.59 26.44 16.99
N ILE A 31 -24.46 25.21 16.50
CA ILE A 31 -25.40 24.55 15.58
C ILE A 31 -25.99 23.34 16.30
N SER A 32 -27.27 23.02 16.10
CA SER A 32 -27.87 21.87 16.80
C SER A 32 -27.20 20.54 16.43
N VAL A 33 -27.07 19.62 17.40
CA VAL A 33 -26.54 18.26 17.19
C VAL A 33 -27.25 17.56 16.03
N ARG A 34 -28.59 17.64 15.98
CA ARG A 34 -29.40 17.07 14.90
C ARG A 34 -29.04 17.65 13.53
N THR A 35 -28.71 18.93 13.46
CA THR A 35 -28.29 19.57 12.20
C THR A 35 -26.92 19.05 11.76
N ILE A 36 -25.94 18.97 12.68
CA ILE A 36 -24.61 18.41 12.37
C ILE A 36 -24.72 16.96 11.90
N GLN A 37 -25.51 16.12 12.58
CA GLN A 37 -25.75 14.73 12.17
C GLN A 37 -26.30 14.62 10.75
N ARG A 38 -27.32 15.41 10.41
CA ARG A 38 -27.91 15.40 9.06
C ARG A 38 -26.97 15.96 8.00
N ILE A 39 -26.11 16.91 8.36
CA ILE A 39 -25.05 17.40 7.47
C ILE A 39 -24.01 16.31 7.23
N GLU A 40 -23.47 15.68 8.29
CA GLU A 40 -22.47 14.62 8.21
C GLU A 40 -23.00 13.38 7.46
N ALA A 41 -24.29 13.07 7.60
CA ALA A 41 -24.97 11.98 6.89
C ALA A 41 -25.35 12.31 5.43
N GLY A 42 -25.10 13.54 4.96
CA GLY A 42 -25.42 13.95 3.59
C GLY A 42 -26.89 14.30 3.34
N GLU A 43 -27.75 14.30 4.36
CA GLU A 43 -29.20 14.50 4.23
C GLU A 43 -29.62 15.95 4.05
N THR A 44 -28.76 16.92 4.36
CA THR A 44 -29.11 18.35 4.29
C THR A 44 -27.93 19.18 3.83
N MET A 45 -28.15 20.03 2.82
CA MET A 45 -27.18 21.05 2.39
C MET A 45 -27.25 22.26 3.34
N PRO A 46 -26.20 22.53 4.14
CA PRO A 46 -26.14 23.73 4.97
C PRO A 46 -25.93 25.00 4.13
N ARG A 47 -26.31 26.16 4.68
CA ARG A 47 -26.00 27.46 4.07
C ARG A 47 -24.50 27.76 4.18
N VAL A 48 -23.98 28.60 3.29
CA VAL A 48 -22.57 29.03 3.27
C VAL A 48 -22.11 29.57 4.63
N TYR A 49 -22.95 30.35 5.31
CA TYR A 49 -22.67 30.84 6.66
C TYR A 49 -22.46 29.70 7.66
N THR A 50 -23.36 28.71 7.67
CA THR A 50 -23.28 27.53 8.53
C THR A 50 -22.00 26.73 8.25
N ILE A 51 -21.61 26.60 6.98
CA ILE A 51 -20.36 25.94 6.58
C ILE A 51 -19.16 26.67 7.18
N LYS A 52 -19.10 28.02 7.04
CA LYS A 52 -18.04 28.83 7.66
C LYS A 52 -17.96 28.60 9.15
N THR A 53 -19.08 28.64 9.86
CA THR A 53 -19.11 28.48 11.32
C THR A 53 -18.59 27.11 11.76
N ILE A 54 -18.94 26.05 11.03
CA ILE A 54 -18.44 24.69 11.30
C ILE A 54 -16.92 24.63 11.05
N LEU A 55 -16.46 25.13 9.91
CA LEU A 55 -15.03 25.09 9.56
C LEU A 55 -14.18 25.92 10.52
N SER A 56 -14.63 27.10 10.92
CA SER A 56 -13.94 27.92 11.91
C SER A 56 -13.80 27.20 13.25
N ALA A 57 -14.83 26.47 13.70
CA ALA A 57 -14.75 25.62 14.89
C ALA A 57 -13.78 24.43 14.72
N LEU A 58 -13.45 24.07 13.48
CA LEU A 58 -12.47 23.04 13.12
C LEU A 58 -11.09 23.60 12.77
N ASP A 59 -10.84 24.89 13.02
CA ASP A 59 -9.62 25.62 12.64
C ASP A 59 -9.31 25.52 11.13
N ARG A 60 -10.35 25.68 10.31
CA ARG A 60 -10.30 25.66 8.85
C ARG A 60 -11.04 26.86 8.26
N ASP A 61 -10.62 27.28 7.07
CA ASP A 61 -11.33 28.27 6.27
C ASP A 61 -12.12 27.58 5.13
N LEU A 62 -13.06 28.30 4.54
CA LEU A 62 -13.82 27.86 3.37
C LEU A 62 -12.91 27.54 2.17
N ASP A 63 -11.75 28.16 2.13
CA ASP A 63 -10.72 27.91 1.11
C ASP A 63 -10.05 26.55 1.31
N ASP A 64 -10.06 25.96 2.51
CA ASP A 64 -9.56 24.59 2.75
C ASP A 64 -10.48 23.53 2.13
N LEU A 65 -11.80 23.82 2.03
CA LEU A 65 -12.71 22.99 1.23
C LEU A 65 -12.43 23.11 -0.27
N GLN A 66 -11.79 24.21 -0.68
CA GLN A 66 -11.36 24.41 -2.06
C GLN A 66 -10.00 23.79 -2.32
N GLU A 67 -9.05 23.79 -1.38
CA GLU A 67 -7.72 23.22 -1.60
C GLU A 67 -7.76 21.74 -1.99
N ASP A 68 -8.54 20.92 -1.28
CA ASP A 68 -8.67 19.50 -1.61
C ASP A 68 -9.36 19.28 -2.96
N THR A 69 -10.37 20.09 -3.31
CA THR A 69 -11.05 20.00 -4.61
C THR A 69 -10.21 20.57 -5.75
N ILE A 70 -9.40 21.60 -5.50
CA ILE A 70 -8.45 22.18 -6.45
C ILE A 70 -7.32 21.19 -6.70
N PHE A 71 -6.75 20.61 -5.64
CA PHE A 71 -5.73 19.57 -5.74
C PHE A 71 -6.27 18.36 -6.51
N GLU A 72 -7.44 17.84 -6.14
CA GLU A 72 -8.08 16.73 -6.86
C GLU A 72 -8.33 17.06 -8.34
N ALA A 73 -8.89 18.24 -8.65
CA ALA A 73 -9.13 18.67 -10.02
C ALA A 73 -7.83 18.81 -10.82
N LYS A 74 -6.78 19.36 -10.20
CA LYS A 74 -5.46 19.48 -10.83
C LYS A 74 -4.81 18.09 -11.02
N VAL A 75 -4.94 17.16 -10.07
CA VAL A 75 -4.47 15.76 -10.22
C VAL A 75 -5.19 15.10 -11.38
N LYS A 76 -6.54 15.11 -11.41
CA LYS A 76 -7.33 14.49 -12.49
C LYS A 76 -6.97 15.07 -13.87
N LYS A 77 -6.75 16.39 -13.93
CA LYS A 77 -6.30 17.08 -15.15
C LYS A 77 -4.87 16.72 -15.56
N ALA A 78 -3.92 16.73 -14.62
CA ALA A 78 -2.52 16.38 -14.88
C ALA A 78 -2.36 14.93 -15.33
N MET A 79 -3.20 14.03 -14.82
CA MET A 79 -3.25 12.63 -15.20
C MET A 79 -4.01 12.35 -16.51
N LEU A 80 -4.45 13.39 -17.24
CA LEU A 80 -5.13 13.28 -18.53
C LEU A 80 -6.28 12.24 -18.53
N PHE A 81 -7.17 12.32 -17.53
CA PHE A 81 -8.43 11.56 -17.42
C PHE A 81 -8.32 10.02 -17.58
N GLU A 82 -7.59 9.36 -16.69
CA GLU A 82 -7.66 7.89 -16.52
C GLU A 82 -7.80 7.38 -15.10
N ILE A 83 -7.77 8.25 -14.09
CA ILE A 83 -8.41 7.90 -12.83
C ILE A 83 -9.90 7.91 -13.13
N ASP A 84 -10.52 6.75 -12.98
CA ASP A 84 -11.98 6.57 -12.94
C ASP A 84 -12.60 7.76 -12.21
N GLU A 85 -13.42 8.57 -12.89
CA GLU A 85 -13.97 9.81 -12.33
C GLU A 85 -14.72 9.56 -11.01
N SER A 86 -15.22 8.33 -10.84
CA SER A 86 -15.90 7.87 -9.62
C SER A 86 -14.95 7.58 -8.44
N LYS A 87 -13.63 7.48 -8.68
CA LYS A 87 -12.63 7.21 -7.67
C LYS A 87 -12.01 8.48 -7.12
N ASP A 88 -12.09 8.58 -5.80
CA ASP A 88 -11.49 9.65 -5.02
C ASP A 88 -9.95 9.64 -5.10
N VAL A 89 -9.35 10.78 -5.44
CA VAL A 89 -7.89 10.94 -5.48
C VAL A 89 -7.28 10.84 -4.07
N SER A 90 -8.02 11.26 -3.04
CA SER A 90 -7.63 11.09 -1.63
C SER A 90 -7.43 9.60 -1.31
N TYR A 91 -8.30 8.75 -1.87
CA TYR A 91 -8.18 7.29 -1.74
C TYR A 91 -6.91 6.77 -2.39
N LEU A 92 -6.54 7.25 -3.59
CA LEU A 92 -5.27 6.88 -4.23
C LEU A 92 -4.08 7.19 -3.32
N PHE A 93 -3.99 8.42 -2.79
CA PHE A 93 -2.91 8.80 -1.89
C PHE A 93 -2.90 7.97 -0.61
N LYS A 94 -4.07 7.76 0.02
CA LYS A 94 -4.20 6.92 1.21
C LYS A 94 -3.68 5.50 0.95
N GLN A 95 -4.04 4.91 -0.18
CA GLN A 95 -3.59 3.57 -0.55
C GLN A 95 -2.09 3.49 -0.87
N LEU A 96 -1.53 4.51 -1.53
CA LEU A 96 -0.07 4.58 -1.74
C LEU A 96 0.68 4.73 -0.41
N HIS A 97 0.13 5.50 0.54
CA HIS A 97 0.72 5.61 1.89
C HIS A 97 0.66 4.29 2.66
N ILE A 98 -0.49 3.62 2.65
CA ILE A 98 -0.65 2.27 3.21
C ILE A 98 0.38 1.32 2.57
N GLY A 99 0.58 1.39 1.26
CA GLY A 99 1.47 0.49 0.54
C GLY A 99 2.96 0.62 0.90
N TRP A 100 3.47 1.84 1.11
CA TRP A 100 4.87 1.99 1.51
C TRP A 100 5.09 1.62 2.99
N VAL A 101 4.13 1.93 3.87
CA VAL A 101 4.16 1.49 5.28
C VAL A 101 4.09 -0.03 5.37
N ALA A 102 3.17 -0.65 4.61
CA ALA A 102 3.05 -2.10 4.54
C ALA A 102 4.33 -2.76 3.98
N GLY A 103 5.04 -2.10 3.07
CA GLY A 103 6.35 -2.58 2.58
C GLY A 103 7.43 -2.60 3.67
N ILE A 104 7.44 -1.62 4.57
CA ILE A 104 8.35 -1.63 5.73
C ILE A 104 7.98 -2.77 6.68
N LEU A 105 6.68 -2.92 6.97
CA LEU A 105 6.20 -3.99 7.84
C LEU A 105 6.47 -5.39 7.26
N SER A 106 6.28 -5.58 5.95
CA SER A 106 6.60 -6.86 5.29
C SER A 106 8.08 -7.17 5.38
N MET A 107 8.96 -6.17 5.21
CA MET A 107 10.41 -6.36 5.35
C MET A 107 10.80 -6.77 6.77
N ILE A 108 10.20 -6.15 7.80
CA ILE A 108 10.44 -6.51 9.20
C ILE A 108 9.99 -7.95 9.46
N VAL A 109 8.76 -8.31 9.06
CA VAL A 109 8.23 -9.66 9.23
C VAL A 109 9.13 -10.68 8.52
N PHE A 110 9.56 -10.39 7.30
CA PHE A 110 10.46 -11.27 6.54
C PHE A 110 11.80 -11.51 7.26
N ILE A 111 12.40 -10.46 7.83
CA ILE A 111 13.63 -10.60 8.63
C ILE A 111 13.39 -11.50 9.86
N PHE A 112 12.26 -11.32 10.55
CA PHE A 112 11.89 -12.19 11.67
C PHE A 112 11.68 -13.64 11.22
N GLN A 113 11.05 -13.89 10.07
CA GLN A 113 10.88 -15.24 9.54
C GLN A 113 12.23 -15.90 9.19
N ILE A 114 13.19 -15.14 8.62
CA ILE A 114 14.55 -15.66 8.38
C ILE A 114 15.21 -16.05 9.69
N PHE A 115 15.14 -15.17 10.70
CA PHE A 115 15.71 -15.44 12.02
C PHE A 115 15.08 -16.68 12.67
N ASP A 116 13.75 -16.78 12.63
CA ASP A 116 13.00 -17.89 13.24
C ASP A 116 13.29 -19.22 12.54
N THR A 117 13.39 -19.20 11.21
CA THR A 117 13.82 -20.37 10.41
C THR A 117 15.24 -20.79 10.78
N TYR A 118 16.18 -19.84 10.87
CA TYR A 118 17.55 -20.14 11.28
C TYR A 118 17.60 -20.74 12.70
N HIS A 119 16.81 -20.20 13.63
CA HIS A 119 16.73 -20.73 14.99
C HIS A 119 16.18 -22.17 15.01
N TYR A 120 15.15 -22.46 14.22
CA TYR A 120 14.61 -23.80 14.07
C TYR A 120 15.65 -24.79 13.54
N GLU A 121 16.42 -24.43 12.51
CA GLU A 121 17.49 -25.28 11.98
C GLU A 121 18.60 -25.57 13.02
N THR A 122 18.85 -24.65 13.94
CA THR A 122 19.89 -24.81 14.97
C THR A 122 19.39 -25.53 16.23
N GLU A 123 18.15 -25.25 16.66
CA GLU A 123 17.63 -25.66 17.98
C GLU A 123 16.44 -26.63 17.87
N ASN A 124 15.98 -26.97 16.66
CA ASN A 124 14.77 -27.77 16.38
C ASN A 124 13.48 -27.21 17.01
N VAL A 125 13.45 -25.91 17.28
CA VAL A 125 12.27 -25.20 17.78
C VAL A 125 12.23 -23.79 17.20
N TYR A 126 11.05 -23.31 16.85
CA TYR A 126 10.86 -21.91 16.45
C TYR A 126 10.97 -21.00 17.67
N PHE A 127 11.70 -19.89 17.53
CA PHE A 127 11.86 -18.87 18.56
C PHE A 127 10.50 -18.26 18.95
N ALA A 128 9.62 -18.01 17.98
CA ALA A 128 8.26 -17.54 18.24
C ALA A 128 7.29 -18.66 18.63
N GLY A 129 7.75 -19.92 18.64
CA GLY A 129 6.92 -21.13 18.68
C GLY A 129 6.09 -21.32 17.40
N ASP A 130 5.55 -22.51 17.18
CA ASP A 130 4.84 -22.85 15.95
C ASP A 130 3.68 -21.89 15.65
N THR A 131 2.91 -21.53 16.68
CA THR A 131 1.81 -20.58 16.55
C THR A 131 2.32 -19.19 16.15
N GLY A 132 3.41 -18.73 16.74
CA GLY A 132 4.01 -17.44 16.42
C GLY A 132 4.55 -17.40 14.98
N PHE A 133 5.22 -18.46 14.54
CA PHE A 133 5.74 -18.57 13.19
C PHE A 133 4.61 -18.60 12.13
N ARG A 134 3.50 -19.31 12.40
CA ARG A 134 2.30 -19.28 11.54
C ARG A 134 1.65 -17.89 11.49
N LEU A 135 1.62 -17.16 12.61
CA LEU A 135 1.12 -15.78 12.65
C LEU A 135 2.03 -14.82 11.86
N LEU A 136 3.35 -14.99 11.94
CA LEU A 136 4.30 -14.23 11.12
C LEU A 136 4.04 -14.47 9.62
N ALA A 137 3.81 -15.72 9.20
CA ALA A 137 3.44 -16.04 7.82
C ALA A 137 2.11 -15.40 7.37
N LEU A 138 1.11 -15.34 8.25
CA LEU A 138 -0.15 -14.62 7.96
C LEU A 138 0.09 -13.11 7.82
N PHE A 139 0.89 -12.51 8.69
CA PHE A 139 1.23 -11.09 8.58
C PHE A 139 2.06 -10.78 7.33
N ALA A 140 2.96 -11.68 6.93
CA ALA A 140 3.71 -11.56 5.68
C ALA A 140 2.76 -11.44 4.48
N ILE A 141 1.79 -12.35 4.38
CA ILE A 141 0.75 -12.31 3.33
C ILE A 141 0.00 -10.98 3.36
N VAL A 142 -0.52 -10.57 4.51
CA VAL A 142 -1.36 -9.38 4.64
C VAL A 142 -0.58 -8.12 4.25
N PHE A 143 0.60 -7.92 4.82
CA PHE A 143 1.41 -6.72 4.52
C PHE A 143 1.90 -6.72 3.08
N PHE A 144 2.29 -7.86 2.53
CA PHE A 144 2.72 -7.95 1.14
C PHE A 144 1.58 -7.65 0.15
N ILE A 145 0.35 -8.10 0.43
CA ILE A 145 -0.83 -7.75 -0.38
C ILE A 145 -1.01 -6.23 -0.43
N PHE A 146 -0.99 -5.55 0.72
CA PHE A 146 -1.13 -4.10 0.76
C PHE A 146 0.04 -3.38 0.07
N HIS A 147 1.26 -3.89 0.22
CA HIS A 147 2.44 -3.38 -0.46
C HIS A 147 2.32 -3.49 -1.99
N MET A 148 2.03 -4.69 -2.52
CA MET A 148 1.90 -4.93 -3.96
C MET A 148 0.67 -4.27 -4.58
N ARG A 149 -0.39 -4.02 -3.79
CA ARG A 149 -1.53 -3.23 -4.24
C ARG A 149 -1.14 -1.82 -4.66
N ALA A 150 -0.11 -1.22 -4.06
CA ALA A 150 0.42 0.06 -4.51
C ALA A 150 0.97 -0.02 -5.95
N PHE A 151 1.61 -1.12 -6.33
CA PHE A 151 2.10 -1.33 -7.69
C PHE A 151 0.97 -1.56 -8.71
N ILE A 152 -0.15 -2.14 -8.29
CA ILE A 152 -1.36 -2.20 -9.13
C ILE A 152 -1.91 -0.77 -9.38
N LEU A 153 -1.91 0.08 -8.35
CA LEU A 153 -2.34 1.48 -8.46
C LEU A 153 -1.39 2.31 -9.33
N ILE A 154 -0.08 2.16 -9.14
CA ILE A 154 0.95 2.75 -10.00
C ILE A 154 0.78 2.24 -11.45
N GLY A 155 0.50 0.95 -11.64
CA GLY A 155 0.23 0.39 -12.95
C GLY A 155 -1.01 0.98 -13.63
N ASN A 156 -2.05 1.35 -12.88
CA ASN A 156 -3.18 2.11 -13.42
C ASN A 156 -2.76 3.54 -13.78
N LEU A 157 -2.06 4.22 -12.88
CA LEU A 157 -1.58 5.59 -13.06
C LEU A 157 -0.75 5.77 -14.34
N PHE A 158 0.14 4.81 -14.63
CA PHE A 158 1.06 4.88 -15.77
C PHE A 158 0.62 4.02 -16.97
N LYS A 159 -0.64 3.54 -17.00
CA LYS A 159 -1.15 2.65 -18.08
C LYS A 159 -0.32 1.38 -18.30
N ALA A 160 0.38 0.92 -17.26
CA ALA A 160 1.26 -0.22 -17.31
C ALA A 160 0.51 -1.50 -16.92
N SER A 161 -0.21 -2.10 -17.87
CA SER A 161 -0.95 -3.37 -17.67
C SER A 161 -0.05 -4.52 -17.22
N ILE A 162 1.17 -4.59 -17.75
CA ILE A 162 2.17 -5.60 -17.39
C ILE A 162 2.56 -5.48 -15.91
N LEU A 163 2.70 -4.26 -15.37
CA LEU A 163 3.01 -4.05 -13.95
C LEU A 163 1.88 -4.56 -13.05
N LYS A 164 0.63 -4.35 -13.46
CA LYS A 164 -0.55 -4.84 -12.73
C LYS A 164 -0.58 -6.37 -12.69
N ALA A 165 -0.39 -7.00 -13.85
CA ALA A 165 -0.35 -8.46 -13.95
C ALA A 165 0.83 -9.03 -13.13
N ALA A 166 2.00 -8.41 -13.22
CA ALA A 166 3.18 -8.82 -12.48
C ALA A 166 2.98 -8.73 -10.96
N ALA A 167 2.40 -7.63 -10.46
CA ALA A 167 2.09 -7.47 -9.04
C ALA A 167 1.10 -8.53 -8.54
N LEU A 168 0.10 -8.91 -9.36
CA LEU A 168 -0.84 -9.99 -9.02
C LEU A 168 -0.15 -11.36 -8.95
N VAL A 169 0.70 -11.69 -9.94
CA VAL A 169 1.51 -12.92 -9.91
C VAL A 169 2.35 -12.97 -8.63
N PHE A 170 2.94 -11.84 -8.26
CA PHE A 170 3.79 -11.76 -7.08
C PHE A 170 3.01 -12.00 -5.78
N ILE A 171 1.83 -11.39 -5.67
CA ILE A 171 0.90 -11.64 -4.56
C ILE A 171 0.53 -13.13 -4.49
N THR A 172 0.23 -13.75 -5.63
CA THR A 172 -0.12 -15.17 -5.68
C THR A 172 1.02 -16.06 -5.19
N VAL A 173 2.26 -15.78 -5.62
CA VAL A 173 3.44 -16.52 -5.16
C VAL A 173 3.63 -16.38 -3.66
N GLU A 174 3.51 -15.15 -3.13
CA GLU A 174 3.65 -14.91 -1.68
C GLU A 174 2.60 -15.67 -0.86
N ILE A 175 1.34 -15.66 -1.33
CA ILE A 175 0.24 -16.40 -0.70
C ILE A 175 0.54 -17.90 -0.71
N ILE A 176 0.93 -18.47 -1.86
CA ILE A 176 1.20 -19.91 -1.98
C ILE A 176 2.34 -20.31 -1.04
N ALA A 177 3.46 -19.59 -1.07
CA ALA A 177 4.64 -19.91 -0.26
C ALA A 177 4.30 -19.89 1.24
N ASN A 178 3.68 -18.82 1.73
CA ASN A 178 3.36 -18.68 3.14
C ASN A 178 2.20 -19.59 3.57
N LEU A 179 1.25 -19.95 2.69
CA LEU A 179 0.24 -20.97 3.02
C LEU A 179 0.87 -22.35 3.19
N ILE A 180 1.87 -22.72 2.39
CA ILE A 180 2.63 -23.95 2.61
C ILE A 180 3.31 -23.91 3.97
N THR A 181 3.99 -22.81 4.32
CA THR A 181 4.60 -22.60 5.65
C THR A 181 3.58 -22.73 6.78
N ILE A 182 2.37 -22.19 6.60
CA ILE A 182 1.31 -22.26 7.60
C ILE A 182 0.80 -23.69 7.76
N ILE A 183 0.71 -24.47 6.70
CA ILE A 183 0.15 -25.83 6.74
C ILE A 183 1.20 -26.83 7.24
N ASP A 184 2.41 -26.74 6.70
CA ASP A 184 3.49 -27.71 6.84
C ASP A 184 4.69 -27.16 7.61
N VAL A 185 4.42 -26.61 8.79
CA VAL A 185 5.42 -25.89 9.59
C VAL A 185 6.65 -26.72 9.99
N HIS A 186 6.56 -28.05 10.00
CA HIS A 186 7.67 -28.95 10.34
C HIS A 186 8.14 -29.79 9.14
N GLY A 187 7.77 -29.43 7.90
CA GLY A 187 8.18 -30.16 6.70
C GLY A 187 7.73 -31.63 6.68
N THR A 188 6.57 -31.93 7.27
CA THR A 188 6.01 -33.29 7.36
C THR A 188 5.54 -33.80 6.00
N TYR A 189 5.00 -32.92 5.16
CA TYR A 189 4.47 -33.29 3.84
C TYR A 189 5.46 -32.99 2.71
N ILE A 190 6.22 -31.92 2.83
CA ILE A 190 7.21 -31.46 1.85
C ILE A 190 8.55 -31.30 2.58
N SER A 191 9.56 -32.06 2.15
CA SER A 191 10.92 -31.91 2.68
C SER A 191 11.45 -30.49 2.45
N ASP A 192 12.28 -29.99 3.35
CA ASP A 192 12.84 -28.63 3.29
C ASP A 192 13.57 -28.34 1.97
N ILE A 193 14.29 -29.33 1.43
CA ILE A 193 14.96 -29.22 0.13
C ILE A 193 13.95 -28.99 -0.99
N ALA A 194 12.87 -29.77 -1.03
CA ALA A 194 11.82 -29.63 -2.04
C ALA A 194 11.10 -28.28 -1.89
N TYR A 195 10.80 -27.86 -0.66
CA TYR A 195 10.21 -26.55 -0.38
C TYR A 195 11.11 -25.41 -0.87
N GLY A 196 12.42 -25.48 -0.58
CA GLY A 196 13.41 -24.51 -1.04
C GLY A 196 13.50 -24.42 -2.56
N ILE A 197 13.46 -25.56 -3.26
CA ILE A 197 13.46 -25.60 -4.74
C ILE A 197 12.17 -24.96 -5.30
N ILE A 198 11.01 -25.36 -4.79
CA ILE A 198 9.70 -24.87 -5.26
C ILE A 198 9.61 -23.36 -5.08
N THR A 199 9.90 -22.87 -3.86
CA THR A 199 9.85 -21.43 -3.57
C THR A 199 10.88 -20.65 -4.37
N SER A 200 12.09 -21.17 -4.55
CA SER A 200 13.11 -20.52 -5.37
C SER A 200 12.66 -20.32 -6.82
N VAL A 201 12.05 -21.33 -7.42
CA VAL A 201 11.52 -21.22 -8.79
C VAL A 201 10.35 -20.24 -8.85
N LEU A 202 9.39 -20.33 -7.91
CA LEU A 202 8.23 -19.45 -7.87
C LEU A 202 8.63 -17.97 -7.71
N TYR A 203 9.48 -17.66 -6.72
CA TYR A 203 10.00 -16.31 -6.50
C TYR A 203 10.88 -15.85 -7.67
N GLY A 204 11.70 -16.74 -8.24
CA GLY A 204 12.52 -16.43 -9.40
C GLY A 204 11.69 -15.94 -10.59
N VAL A 205 10.64 -16.67 -10.95
CA VAL A 205 9.71 -16.27 -12.02
C VAL A 205 8.99 -14.97 -11.67
N ALA A 206 8.49 -14.82 -10.43
CA ALA A 206 7.82 -13.60 -10.01
C ALA A 206 8.73 -12.37 -10.09
N PHE A 207 9.98 -12.47 -9.62
CA PHE A 207 10.98 -11.41 -9.70
C PHE A 207 11.34 -11.07 -11.15
N LEU A 208 11.46 -12.05 -12.06
CA LEU A 208 11.71 -11.78 -13.48
C LEU A 208 10.57 -10.98 -14.12
N VAL A 209 9.33 -11.41 -13.92
CA VAL A 209 8.15 -10.76 -14.48
C VAL A 209 7.97 -9.36 -13.90
N PHE A 210 8.11 -9.22 -12.57
CA PHE A 210 8.01 -7.93 -11.90
C PHE A 210 9.15 -6.98 -12.28
N GLY A 211 10.39 -7.46 -12.33
CA GLY A 211 11.55 -6.69 -12.76
C GLY A 211 11.44 -6.18 -14.19
N TYR A 212 11.01 -7.04 -15.12
CA TYR A 212 10.73 -6.62 -16.50
C TYR A 212 9.64 -5.55 -16.56
N SER A 213 8.58 -5.69 -15.76
CA SER A 213 7.49 -4.72 -15.72
C SER A 213 7.94 -3.34 -15.21
N LEU A 214 8.80 -3.30 -14.19
CA LEU A 214 9.40 -2.05 -13.68
C LEU A 214 10.41 -1.44 -14.65
N TYR A 215 11.19 -2.27 -15.34
CA TYR A 215 12.12 -1.80 -16.38
C TYR A 215 11.38 -1.11 -17.53
N LYS A 216 10.22 -1.64 -17.93
CA LYS A 216 9.37 -1.06 -18.97
C LYS A 216 8.49 0.11 -18.50
N LEU A 217 8.40 0.35 -17.19
CA LEU A 217 7.57 1.41 -16.63
C LEU A 217 8.08 2.79 -17.05
N LYS A 218 7.28 3.48 -17.87
CA LYS A 218 7.54 4.86 -18.25
C LYS A 218 7.00 5.80 -17.16
N GLY A 219 7.66 6.94 -16.96
CA GLY A 219 7.20 8.00 -16.05
C GLY A 219 7.95 8.11 -14.73
N LEU A 220 8.44 7.01 -14.14
CA LEU A 220 9.24 7.05 -12.91
C LEU A 220 10.76 7.13 -13.14
N GLY A 221 11.20 7.19 -14.40
CA GLY A 221 12.59 7.41 -14.81
C GLY A 221 13.56 6.33 -14.35
N ALA A 222 14.84 6.71 -14.20
CA ALA A 222 15.95 5.79 -13.93
C ALA A 222 15.79 4.94 -12.66
N LEU A 223 15.08 5.43 -11.63
CA LEU A 223 14.83 4.66 -10.41
C LEU A 223 14.08 3.36 -10.72
N SER A 224 12.95 3.43 -11.42
CA SER A 224 12.17 2.25 -11.77
C SER A 224 12.94 1.30 -12.69
N GLN A 225 13.71 1.86 -13.63
CA GLN A 225 14.51 1.06 -14.56
C GLN A 225 15.63 0.29 -13.86
N GLY A 226 16.39 0.97 -13.00
CA GLY A 226 17.46 0.36 -12.20
C GLY A 226 16.92 -0.70 -11.25
N THR A 227 15.83 -0.40 -10.54
CA THR A 227 15.16 -1.38 -9.68
C THR A 227 14.67 -2.58 -10.49
N GLY A 228 14.09 -2.36 -11.67
CA GLY A 228 13.67 -3.45 -12.57
C GLY A 228 14.80 -4.37 -12.98
N ILE A 229 15.97 -3.81 -13.33
CA ILE A 229 17.18 -4.60 -13.63
C ILE A 229 17.62 -5.41 -12.40
N GLY A 230 17.62 -4.80 -11.21
CA GLY A 230 17.93 -5.49 -9.96
C GLY A 230 17.02 -6.69 -9.70
N TYR A 231 15.71 -6.53 -9.92
CA TYR A 231 14.74 -7.62 -9.82
C TYR A 231 14.94 -8.72 -10.86
N ILE A 232 15.33 -8.38 -12.10
CA ILE A 232 15.69 -9.39 -13.11
C ILE A 232 16.90 -10.21 -12.64
N ILE A 233 17.93 -9.56 -12.11
CA ILE A 233 19.13 -10.24 -11.57
C ILE A 233 18.74 -11.17 -10.42
N LEU A 234 17.93 -10.69 -9.47
CA LEU A 234 17.39 -11.50 -8.38
C LEU A 234 16.62 -12.71 -8.91
N GLY A 235 15.75 -12.50 -9.90
CA GLY A 235 14.97 -13.57 -10.51
C GLY A 235 15.85 -14.65 -11.14
N VAL A 236 16.90 -14.25 -11.86
CA VAL A 236 17.90 -15.20 -12.39
C VAL A 236 18.56 -15.97 -11.25
N PHE A 237 19.02 -15.29 -10.19
CA PHE A 237 19.67 -15.94 -9.07
C PHE A 237 18.77 -16.97 -8.38
N PHE A 238 17.51 -16.62 -8.12
CA PHE A 238 16.52 -17.54 -7.56
C PHE A 238 16.23 -18.73 -8.49
N CYS A 239 16.08 -18.51 -9.80
CA CYS A 239 15.87 -19.59 -10.77
C CYS A 239 17.05 -20.57 -10.87
N THR A 240 18.28 -20.15 -10.54
CA THR A 240 19.42 -21.08 -10.48
C THR A 240 19.42 -21.99 -9.26
N ILE A 241 18.60 -21.69 -8.24
CA ILE A 241 18.52 -22.35 -6.92
C ILE A 241 19.81 -22.17 -6.10
N ILE A 242 20.98 -22.44 -6.67
CA ILE A 242 22.29 -22.32 -6.02
C ILE A 242 22.55 -20.88 -5.56
N LEU A 243 22.20 -19.88 -6.39
CA LEU A 243 22.40 -18.47 -6.04
C LEU A 243 21.26 -17.90 -5.19
N ALA A 244 20.24 -18.68 -4.81
CA ALA A 244 19.15 -18.22 -3.96
C ALA A 244 19.65 -17.76 -2.58
N ILE A 245 20.72 -18.37 -2.05
CA ILE A 245 21.35 -17.94 -0.79
C ILE A 245 21.89 -16.51 -0.85
N VAL A 246 22.33 -16.05 -2.02
CA VAL A 246 22.80 -14.68 -2.26
C VAL A 246 21.60 -13.76 -2.56
N ALA A 247 20.60 -14.26 -3.28
CA ALA A 247 19.43 -13.51 -3.67
C ALA A 247 18.52 -13.15 -2.48
N LEU A 248 18.43 -14.04 -1.48
CA LEU A 248 17.59 -13.85 -0.29
C LEU A 248 17.92 -12.55 0.48
N PRO A 249 19.16 -12.29 0.93
CA PRO A 249 19.47 -11.02 1.59
C PRO A 249 19.38 -9.82 0.64
N LEU A 250 19.72 -9.97 -0.64
CA LEU A 250 19.58 -8.89 -1.63
C LEU A 250 18.12 -8.52 -1.90
N SER A 251 17.17 -9.44 -1.70
CA SER A 251 15.75 -9.16 -1.84
C SER A 251 15.24 -8.13 -0.82
N ILE A 252 15.86 -8.06 0.37
CA ILE A 252 15.58 -7.02 1.38
C ILE A 252 15.90 -5.64 0.81
N VAL A 253 17.06 -5.50 0.17
CA VAL A 253 17.47 -4.25 -0.49
C VAL A 253 16.52 -3.90 -1.63
N ALA A 254 16.05 -4.89 -2.40
CA ALA A 254 15.09 -4.69 -3.47
C ALA A 254 13.70 -4.22 -2.94
N GLN A 255 13.28 -4.66 -1.76
CA GLN A 255 12.07 -4.15 -1.10
C GLN A 255 12.21 -2.67 -0.72
N VAL A 256 13.39 -2.23 -0.26
CA VAL A 256 13.66 -0.80 -0.01
C VAL A 256 13.46 0.02 -1.29
N PHE A 257 13.97 -0.45 -2.43
CA PHE A 257 13.75 0.25 -3.70
C PHE A 257 12.28 0.28 -4.13
N ASN A 258 11.50 -0.76 -3.83
CA ASN A 258 10.05 -0.74 -4.06
C ASN A 258 9.35 0.36 -3.25
N ILE A 259 9.72 0.52 -1.97
CA ILE A 259 9.22 1.60 -1.11
C ILE A 259 9.58 2.96 -1.73
N LEU A 260 10.83 3.14 -2.19
CA LEU A 260 11.28 4.37 -2.84
C LEU A 260 10.51 4.66 -4.15
N ILE A 261 10.13 3.63 -4.91
CA ILE A 261 9.28 3.77 -6.10
C ILE A 261 7.89 4.32 -5.72
N ILE A 262 7.28 3.78 -4.66
CA ILE A 262 5.96 4.25 -4.20
C ILE A 262 6.05 5.71 -3.75
N LEU A 263 7.07 6.07 -2.97
CA LEU A 263 7.31 7.45 -2.52
C LEU A 263 7.57 8.39 -3.70
N LYS A 264 8.36 7.96 -4.69
CA LYS A 264 8.61 8.73 -5.91
C LYS A 264 7.33 8.95 -6.71
N ALA A 265 6.45 7.95 -6.79
CA ALA A 265 5.16 8.11 -7.43
C ALA A 265 4.32 9.17 -6.72
N ILE A 266 4.24 9.14 -5.38
CA ILE A 266 3.56 10.16 -4.57
C ILE A 266 4.13 11.56 -4.87
N ASP A 267 5.45 11.73 -4.82
CA ASP A 267 6.11 13.02 -5.04
C ASP A 267 5.92 13.55 -6.45
N MET A 268 5.97 12.67 -7.46
CA MET A 268 5.75 13.05 -8.85
C MET A 268 4.33 13.59 -9.05
N ILE A 269 3.32 12.92 -8.47
CA ILE A 269 1.93 13.38 -8.55
C ILE A 269 1.78 14.75 -7.88
N LYS A 270 2.38 14.93 -6.70
CA LYS A 270 2.35 16.22 -5.99
C LYS A 270 2.99 17.35 -6.80
N LYS A 271 4.16 17.11 -7.42
CA LYS A 271 4.89 18.12 -8.20
C LYS A 271 4.21 18.54 -9.51
N GLN A 272 3.38 17.67 -10.10
CA GLN A 272 2.64 18.02 -11.32
C GLN A 272 1.41 18.90 -11.03
N VAL A 273 1.06 19.07 -9.75
CA VAL A 273 -0.20 19.64 -9.29
C VAL A 273 0.00 20.84 -8.36
N GLY A 274 1.03 20.82 -7.51
CA GLY A 274 1.47 21.96 -6.74
C GLY A 274 2.09 23.01 -7.65
#